data_AF-A0A6C0QZ28-F1
#
_entry.id   AF-A0A6C0QZ28-F1
#
_cell.length_a   1.000
_cell.length_b   1.000
_cell.length_c   1.000
_cell.angle_alpha   90.00
_cell.angle_beta   90.00
_cell.angle_gamma   90.00
#
_symmetry.space_group_name_H-M   'P 1'
#
loop_
_entity.id
_entity.type
_entity.pdbx_description
1 polymer ?
#
loop_
_entity_poly.entity_id
_entity_poly.type
_entity_poly.pdbx_seq_one_letter_code
_entity_poly.pdbx_strand_id
1 'polypeptide(L)'
;MICKQKENKRIYFNDVLADIMINLSDILIAKNTDYGDSYDKRIEEYGHVALLIRLEDKLERLKTLYKKGSHEVNETIDDTLKDLAGYCILELVRKNRFIQTG
;
A
#
# COMPACT_ATOMS: atom_id res chain seq x y z
N MET A 1 9.91 13.76 34.30
CA MET A 1 10.88 13.63 33.18
C MET A 1 10.52 12.49 32.22
N ILE A 2 10.11 11.31 32.71
CA ILE A 2 9.71 10.14 31.88
C ILE A 2 8.43 10.37 31.05
N CYS A 3 7.40 11.05 31.60
CA CYS A 3 6.16 11.31 30.85
C CYS A 3 6.36 12.20 29.62
N LYS A 4 7.16 13.27 29.73
CA LYS A 4 7.46 14.18 28.60
C LYS A 4 8.22 13.48 27.47
N GLN A 5 9.11 12.53 27.76
CA GLN A 5 9.81 11.75 26.73
C GLN A 5 8.87 10.78 26.00
N LYS A 6 7.94 10.13 26.71
CA LYS A 6 6.94 9.25 26.09
C LYS A 6 5.98 10.02 25.18
N GLU A 7 5.58 11.22 25.60
CA GLU A 7 4.72 12.13 24.83
C GLU A 7 5.43 12.63 23.56
N ASN A 8 6.69 13.05 23.67
CA ASN A 8 7.48 13.50 22.52
C ASN A 8 7.73 12.37 21.50
N LYS A 9 7.98 11.14 21.97
CA LYS A 9 8.09 9.95 21.10
C LYS A 9 6.77 9.60 20.41
N ARG A 10 5.63 9.81 21.08
CA ARG A 10 4.29 9.61 20.52
C ARG A 10 3.99 10.62 19.41
N ILE A 11 4.30 11.90 19.65
CA ILE A 11 4.14 12.97 18.65
C ILE A 11 4.93 12.61 17.38
N TYR A 12 6.20 12.28 17.52
CA TYR A 12 7.04 11.86 16.40
C TYR A 12 6.48 10.65 15.62
N PHE A 13 5.99 9.62 16.31
CA PHE A 13 5.39 8.46 15.64
C PHE A 13 4.14 8.83 14.85
N ASN A 14 3.27 9.67 15.43
CA ASN A 14 2.04 10.09 14.77
C ASN A 14 2.33 10.93 13.52
N ASP A 15 3.31 11.84 13.58
CA ASP A 15 3.69 12.69 12.45
C ASP A 15 4.25 11.83 11.30
N VAL A 16 5.18 10.91 11.61
CA VAL A 16 5.74 9.99 10.61
C VAL A 16 4.67 9.08 10.01
N LEU A 17 3.75 8.57 10.84
CA LEU A 17 2.63 7.76 10.36
C LEU A 17 1.73 8.55 9.40
N ALA A 18 1.40 9.80 9.75
CA ALA A 18 0.59 10.68 8.92
C ALA A 18 1.26 10.94 7.57
N ASP A 19 2.55 11.27 7.56
CA ASP A 19 3.33 11.50 6.34
C ASP A 19 3.33 10.27 5.42
N ILE A 20 3.51 9.07 5.97
CA ILE A 20 3.47 7.81 5.21
C ILE A 20 2.10 7.61 4.56
N MET A 21 1.02 7.83 5.31
CA MET A 21 -0.35 7.65 4.80
C MET A 21 -0.69 8.68 3.72
N ILE A 22 -0.30 9.95 3.90
CA ILE A 22 -0.49 11.00 2.90
C ILE A 22 0.28 10.66 1.62
N ASN A 23 1.56 10.29 1.74
CA ASN A 23 2.37 9.91 0.58
C ASN A 23 1.80 8.69 -0.16
N LEU A 24 1.33 7.68 0.58
CA LEU A 24 0.70 6.51 -0.03
C LEU A 24 -0.61 6.89 -0.74
N SER A 25 -1.43 7.76 -0.15
CA SER A 25 -2.64 8.28 -0.78
C SER A 25 -2.32 8.98 -2.10
N ASP A 26 -1.31 9.85 -2.13
CA ASP A 26 -0.89 10.56 -3.33
C ASP A 26 -0.43 9.61 -4.43
N ILE A 27 0.35 8.58 -4.07
CA ILE A 27 0.79 7.53 -5.01
C ILE A 27 -0.42 6.78 -5.61
N LEU A 28 -1.40 6.42 -4.78
CA LEU A 28 -2.58 5.69 -5.24
C LEU A 28 -3.47 6.57 -6.14
N ILE A 29 -3.63 7.85 -5.81
CA ILE A 29 -4.35 8.82 -6.65
C ILE A 29 -3.65 9.00 -7.99
N ALA A 30 -2.32 9.18 -7.98
CA ALA A 30 -1.53 9.31 -9.19
C ALA A 30 -1.66 8.05 -10.08
N LYS A 31 -1.46 6.86 -9.52
CA LYS A 31 -1.63 5.59 -10.26
C LYS A 31 -3.05 5.43 -10.81
N ASN A 32 -4.08 5.77 -10.03
CA ASN A 32 -5.47 5.70 -10.52
C ASN A 32 -5.74 6.72 -11.64
N THR A 33 -5.05 7.87 -11.63
CA THR A 33 -5.15 8.85 -12.72
C THR A 33 -4.44 8.35 -13.98
N ASP A 34 -3.25 7.77 -13.83
CA ASP A 34 -2.43 7.27 -14.93
C ASP A 34 -3.02 6.03 -15.61
N TYR A 35 -3.60 5.12 -14.82
CA TYR A 35 -4.11 3.83 -15.29
C TYR A 35 -5.64 3.74 -15.32
N GLY A 36 -6.36 4.80 -14.96
CA GLY A 36 -7.82 4.81 -14.81
C GLY A 36 -8.32 3.67 -13.91
N ASP A 37 -9.49 3.13 -14.23
CA ASP A 37 -10.11 2.00 -13.52
C ASP A 37 -9.46 0.63 -13.83
N SER A 38 -8.16 0.59 -14.12
CA SER A 38 -7.44 -0.65 -14.46
C SER A 38 -7.51 -1.72 -13.35
N TYR A 39 -7.52 -1.30 -12.08
CA TYR A 39 -7.70 -2.21 -10.96
C TYR A 39 -9.12 -2.80 -10.97
N ASP A 40 -10.14 -1.96 -11.07
CA ASP A 40 -11.54 -2.40 -11.07
C ASP A 40 -11.83 -3.32 -12.25
N LYS A 41 -11.38 -2.97 -13.46
CA LYS A 41 -11.47 -3.84 -14.65
C LYS A 41 -10.81 -5.19 -14.44
N ARG A 42 -9.66 -5.24 -13.78
CA ARG A 42 -8.97 -6.50 -13.47
C ARG A 42 -9.78 -7.36 -12.50
N ILE A 43 -10.41 -6.75 -11.50
CA ILE A 43 -11.27 -7.48 -10.57
C ILE A 43 -12.57 -7.92 -11.26
N GLU A 44 -13.12 -7.12 -12.18
CA GLU A 44 -14.28 -7.52 -12.99
C GLU A 44 -13.98 -8.71 -13.91
N GLU A 45 -12.81 -8.71 -14.54
CA GLU A 45 -12.40 -9.74 -15.50
C GLU A 45 -11.99 -11.06 -14.83
N TYR A 46 -11.22 -10.98 -13.75
CA TYR A 46 -10.60 -12.15 -13.11
C TYR A 46 -11.14 -12.47 -11.72
N GLY A 47 -11.97 -11.60 -11.14
CA GLY A 47 -12.44 -11.73 -9.77
C GLY A 47 -11.35 -11.45 -8.73
N HIS A 48 -11.67 -11.74 -7.46
CA HIS A 48 -10.78 -11.47 -6.32
C HIS A 48 -9.47 -12.29 -6.33
N VAL A 49 -9.37 -13.35 -7.12
CA VAL A 49 -8.11 -14.11 -7.25
C VAL A 49 -6.99 -13.22 -7.81
N ALA A 50 -7.31 -12.23 -8.65
CA ALA A 50 -6.33 -11.29 -9.16
C ALA A 50 -5.70 -10.42 -8.06
N LEU A 51 -6.47 -10.06 -7.03
CA LEU A 51 -5.92 -9.37 -5.85
C LEU A 51 -4.98 -10.30 -5.08
N LEU A 52 -5.41 -11.55 -4.82
CA LEU A 52 -4.60 -12.51 -4.06
C LEU A 52 -3.25 -12.79 -4.72
N ILE A 53 -3.25 -12.99 -6.04
CA ILE A 53 -2.01 -13.20 -6.82
C ILE A 53 -1.08 -11.99 -6.69
N ARG A 54 -1.61 -10.77 -6.80
CA ARG A 54 -0.78 -9.55 -6.67
C ARG A 54 -0.18 -9.38 -5.28
N LEU A 55 -0.94 -9.69 -4.24
CA LEU A 55 -0.43 -9.69 -2.87
C LEU A 55 0.66 -10.75 -2.67
N GLU A 56 0.47 -11.95 -3.23
CA GLU A 56 1.46 -13.03 -3.18
C GLU A 56 2.76 -12.64 -3.91
N ASP A 57 2.68 -12.11 -5.14
CA ASP A 57 3.82 -11.63 -5.90
C ASP A 57 4.67 -10.63 -5.09
N LYS A 58 4.00 -9.66 -4.45
CA LYS A 58 4.66 -8.63 -3.64
C LYS A 58 5.20 -9.18 -2.33
N LEU A 59 4.52 -10.14 -1.72
CA LEU A 59 5.01 -10.82 -0.51
C LEU A 59 6.26 -11.66 -0.80
N GLU A 60 6.29 -12.40 -1.91
CA GLU A 60 7.47 -13.17 -2.31
C GLU A 60 8.65 -12.26 -2.65
N ARG A 61 8.38 -11.11 -3.28
CA ARG A 61 9.40 -10.07 -3.47
C ARG A 61 9.95 -9.57 -2.14
N LEU A 62 9.09 -9.24 -1.18
CA LEU A 62 9.49 -8.77 0.14
C LEU A 62 10.36 -9.80 0.87
N LYS A 63 9.97 -11.08 0.84
CA LYS A 63 10.77 -12.21 1.37
C LYS A 63 12.15 -12.28 0.72
N THR A 64 12.23 -12.06 -0.59
CA THR A 64 13.49 -12.07 -1.34
C THR A 64 14.40 -10.91 -0.93
N LEU A 65 13.86 -9.69 -0.84
CA LEU A 65 14.59 -8.48 -0.45
C LEU A 65 15.18 -8.62 0.97
N TYR A 66 14.42 -9.18 1.92
CA TYR A 66 14.91 -9.42 3.28
C TYR A 66 16.02 -10.49 3.35
N LYS A 67 16.03 -11.47 2.44
CA LYS A 67 17.02 -12.55 2.45
C LYS A 67 18.33 -12.19 1.74
N LYS A 68 18.26 -11.48 0.61
CA LYS A 68 19.41 -11.24 -0.28
C LYS A 68 20.08 -9.88 -0.10
N GLY A 69 19.46 -8.95 0.64
CA GLY A 69 19.86 -7.55 0.61
C GLY A 69 19.42 -6.87 -0.69
N SER A 70 19.30 -5.53 -0.68
CA SER A 70 18.69 -4.73 -1.76
C SER A 70 19.49 -4.65 -3.07
N HIS A 71 20.52 -5.48 -3.26
CA HIS A 71 21.64 -5.16 -4.16
C HIS A 71 21.39 -5.43 -5.66
N GLU A 72 20.25 -6.00 -6.06
CA GLU A 72 20.01 -6.37 -7.47
C GLU A 72 18.62 -6.02 -8.03
N VAL A 73 17.81 -5.22 -7.32
CA VAL A 73 16.43 -4.95 -7.75
C VAL A 73 16.06 -3.48 -7.69
N ASN A 74 15.46 -2.97 -8.77
CA ASN A 74 15.03 -1.56 -8.93
C ASN A 74 13.91 -1.11 -7.98
N GLU A 75 13.40 -1.98 -7.10
CA GLU A 75 12.29 -1.67 -6.19
C GLU A 75 12.76 -1.94 -4.76
N THR A 76 12.54 -0.98 -3.87
CA THR A 76 13.01 -1.06 -2.48
C THR A 76 12.06 -1.86 -1.59
N ILE A 77 12.50 -2.16 -0.36
CA ILE A 77 11.63 -2.75 0.67
C ILE A 77 10.45 -1.82 0.94
N ASP A 78 10.70 -0.52 1.07
CA ASP A 78 9.68 0.49 1.35
C ASP A 78 8.65 0.57 0.23
N ASP A 79 9.08 0.54 -1.04
CA ASP A 79 8.17 0.50 -2.20
C ASP A 79 7.31 -0.76 -2.19
N THR A 80 7.93 -1.91 -1.87
CA THR A 80 7.21 -3.20 -1.81
C THR A 80 6.16 -3.21 -0.69
N LEU A 81 6.48 -2.62 0.48
CA LEU A 81 5.53 -2.46 1.59
C LEU A 81 4.37 -1.52 1.22
N LYS A 82 4.67 -0.41 0.52
CA LYS A 82 3.66 0.53 0.02
C LYS A 82 2.76 -0.14 -1.02
N ASP A 83 3.29 -0.97 -1.91
CA ASP A 83 2.48 -1.70 -2.89
C ASP A 83 1.54 -2.72 -2.23
N LEU A 84 2.01 -3.46 -1.22
CA LEU A 84 1.16 -4.36 -0.42
C LEU A 84 0.00 -3.59 0.25
N ALA A 85 0.32 -2.49 0.94
CA ALA A 85 -0.69 -1.63 1.54
C ALA A 85 -1.64 -1.04 0.49
N GLY A 86 -1.09 -0.63 -0.65
CA GLY A 86 -1.80 -0.04 -1.77
C GLY A 86 -2.86 -0.97 -2.36
N TYR A 87 -2.53 -2.24 -2.63
CA TYR A 87 -3.50 -3.22 -3.12
C TYR A 87 -4.65 -3.45 -2.12
N CYS A 88 -4.35 -3.53 -0.82
CA CYS A 88 -5.38 -3.64 0.22
C CYS A 88 -6.29 -2.41 0.25
N ILE A 89 -5.71 -1.20 0.15
CA ILE A 89 -6.48 0.05 0.15
C ILE A 89 -7.33 0.17 -1.11
N LEU A 90 -6.81 -0.19 -2.29
CA LEU A 90 -7.57 -0.15 -3.55
C LEU A 90 -8.81 -1.05 -3.48
N GLU A 91 -8.71 -2.26 -2.93
CA GLU A 91 -9.88 -3.12 -2.74
C GLU A 91 -10.89 -2.50 -1.77
N LEU A 92 -10.43 -1.88 -0.69
CA LEU A 92 -11.31 -1.18 0.24
C LEU A 92 -12.00 0.02 -0.43
N VAL A 93 -11.28 0.84 -1.19
CA VAL A 93 -11.84 1.97 -1.95
C VAL A 93 -12.90 1.46 -2.92
N ARG A 94 -12.58 0.41 -3.69
CA ARG A 94 -13.50 -0.26 -4.60
C ARG A 94 -14.79 -0.67 -3.87
N LYS A 95 -14.67 -1.44 -2.79
CA LYS A 95 -15.82 -1.89 -1.97
C LYS A 95 -16.66 -0.74 -1.44
N ASN A 96 -16.05 0.37 -1.02
CA ASN A 96 -16.76 1.53 -0.47
C ASN A 96 -17.41 2.41 -1.55
N ARG A 97 -16.90 2.41 -2.80
CA ARG A 97 -17.57 3.07 -3.94
C ARG A 97 -18.87 2.35 -4.30
N PHE A 98 -18.85 1.02 -4.34
CA PHE A 98 -20.04 0.22 -4.68
C PHE A 98 -21.17 0.25 -3.63
N ILE A 99 -20.89 0.68 -2.39
CA ILE A 99 -21.93 0.86 -1.35
C ILE A 99 -22.74 2.15 -1.58
N GLN A 100 -22.21 3.13 -2.33
CA GLN A 100 -22.92 4.41 -2.58
C GLN A 100 -23.86 4.38 -3.79
N THR A 101 -23.84 3.32 -4.60
CA THR A 101 -24.69 3.18 -5.80
C THR A 101 -25.81 2.15 -5.63
N GLY A 102 -26.07 1.70 -4.40
CA GLY A 102 -27.14 0.76 -4.04
C GLY A 102 -28.31 1.43 -3.33
#